data_AF-A0A443PQF5-F1
#
_entry.id   AF-A0A443PQF5-F1
#
_cell.length_a   1.000
_cell.length_b   1.000
_cell.length_c   1.000
_cell.angle_alpha   90.00
_cell.angle_beta   90.00
_cell.angle_gamma   90.00
#
_symmetry.space_group_name_H-M   'P 1'
#
loop_
_entity.id
_entity.type
_entity.pdbx_description
1 polymer ?
#
loop_
_entity_poly.entity_id
_entity_poly.type
_entity_poly.pdbx_seq_one_letter_code
_entity_poly.pdbx_strand_id
1 'polypeptide(L)'
;MATQDHPNRLYGIDLSSVISFLLTLRAAIQPNVFQIIADAGPDSHLSSSEIAAKLPTTNTHAPAILDRILRVLAANSALTMSRESITTQQDGVGLWADERVSQPCEG
;
A
#
# COMPACT_ATOMS: atom_id res chain seq x y z
N MET A 1 0.73 -32.60 8.85
CA MET A 1 0.15 -31.29 8.50
C MET A 1 0.01 -30.53 9.81
N ALA A 2 1.05 -29.83 10.23
CA ALA A 2 1.04 -29.13 11.51
C ALA A 2 0.20 -27.86 11.34
N THR A 3 -0.99 -27.84 11.93
CA THR A 3 -1.72 -26.59 12.14
C THR A 3 -0.94 -25.84 13.21
N GLN A 4 -0.24 -24.79 12.79
CA GLN A 4 0.37 -23.86 13.73
C GLN A 4 -0.76 -22.97 14.29
N ASP A 5 -1.58 -23.56 15.16
CA ASP A 5 -2.53 -22.83 15.99
C ASP A 5 -1.71 -21.99 16.97
N HIS A 6 -1.55 -20.70 16.69
CA HIS A 6 -1.25 -19.71 17.72
C HIS A 6 -2.60 -19.19 18.25
N PRO A 7 -3.18 -19.78 19.32
CA PRO A 7 -4.55 -19.50 19.77
C PRO A 7 -4.71 -18.13 20.47
N ASN A 8 -3.93 -17.11 20.14
CA ASN A 8 -3.97 -15.86 20.90
C ASN A 8 -3.63 -14.59 20.12
N ARG A 9 -4.12 -14.42 18.88
CA ARG A 9 -3.92 -13.14 18.17
C ARG A 9 -5.10 -12.18 18.09
N LEU A 10 -6.39 -12.57 18.12
CA LEU A 10 -7.35 -11.69 17.43
C LEU A 10 -8.82 -11.68 17.92
N TYR A 11 -9.08 -11.46 19.21
CA TYR A 11 -10.44 -11.10 19.69
C TYR A 11 -10.46 -9.86 20.60
N GLY A 12 -9.39 -9.07 20.61
CA GLY A 12 -9.35 -7.77 21.30
C GLY A 12 -9.46 -6.63 20.31
N ILE A 13 -10.38 -5.69 20.56
CA ILE A 13 -10.36 -4.41 19.87
C ILE A 13 -9.18 -3.61 20.41
N ASP A 14 -8.21 -3.30 19.55
CA ASP A 14 -7.14 -2.37 19.88
C ASP A 14 -7.67 -0.94 19.73
N LEU A 15 -7.88 -0.25 20.86
CA LEU A 15 -8.32 1.15 20.88
C LEU A 15 -7.37 2.06 20.09
N SER A 16 -6.06 1.77 20.07
CA SER A 16 -5.10 2.55 19.31
C SER A 16 -5.38 2.47 17.81
N SER A 17 -5.67 1.26 17.32
CA SER A 17 -6.03 1.03 15.92
C SER A 17 -7.36 1.71 15.56
N VAL A 18 -8.37 1.62 16.44
CA VAL A 18 -9.67 2.29 16.24
C VAL A 18 -9.51 3.81 16.20
N ILE A 19 -8.77 4.40 17.14
CA ILE A 19 -8.52 5.85 17.17
C ILE A 19 -7.76 6.29 15.92
N SER A 20 -6.73 5.52 15.52
CA SER A 20 -5.96 5.80 14.31
C SER A 20 -6.85 5.78 13.06
N PHE A 21 -7.73 4.78 12.93
CA PHE A 21 -8.69 4.70 11.84
C PHE A 21 -9.66 5.89 11.84
N LEU A 22 -10.27 6.23 12.98
CA LEU A 22 -11.21 7.35 13.08
C LEU A 22 -10.58 8.69 12.72
N LEU A 23 -9.36 8.95 13.22
CA LEU A 23 -8.63 10.18 12.91
C LEU A 23 -8.25 10.25 11.44
N THR A 24 -7.83 9.13 10.86
CA THR A 24 -7.46 9.04 9.45
C THR A 24 -8.67 9.20 8.54
N LEU A 25 -9.79 8.56 8.88
CA LEU A 25 -11.04 8.68 8.14
C LEU A 25 -11.52 10.13 8.13
N ARG A 26 -11.48 10.81 9.28
CA ARG A 26 -11.79 12.24 9.36
C ARG A 26 -10.86 13.08 8.47
N ALA A 27 -9.56 12.79 8.50
CA ALA A 27 -8.57 13.47 7.66
C ALA A 27 -8.73 13.20 6.17
N ALA A 28 -9.37 12.10 5.75
CA ALA A 28 -9.70 11.81 4.36
C ALA A 28 -11.03 12.45 3.91
N ILE A 29 -12.01 12.56 4.81
CA ILE A 29 -13.31 13.19 4.52
C ILE A 29 -13.14 14.70 4.30
N GLN A 30 -12.41 15.39 5.20
CA GLN A 30 -12.27 16.84 5.15
C GLN A 30 -11.69 17.41 3.84
N PRO A 31 -10.70 16.77 3.19
CA PRO A 31 -10.23 17.17 1.87
C PRO A 31 -11.09 16.65 0.69
N ASN A 32 -12.19 15.92 0.91
CA ASN A 32 -13.01 15.31 -0.16
C ASN A 32 -12.30 14.21 -0.98
N VAL A 33 -11.40 13.45 -0.35
CA VAL A 33 -10.69 12.33 -1.01
C VAL A 33 -11.66 11.29 -1.58
N PHE A 34 -12.71 10.94 -0.82
CA PHE A 34 -13.70 9.97 -1.28
C PHE A 34 -14.52 10.45 -2.48
N GLN A 35 -14.79 11.75 -2.57
CA GLN A 35 -15.47 12.32 -3.72
C GLN A 35 -14.59 12.25 -4.96
N ILE A 36 -13.31 12.57 -4.85
CA ILE A 36 -12.35 12.46 -5.95
C ILE A 36 -12.26 11.02 -6.49
N ILE A 37 -12.27 10.03 -5.59
CA ILE A 37 -12.28 8.61 -5.97
C ILE A 37 -13.60 8.24 -6.63
N ALA A 38 -14.74 8.67 -6.08
CA ALA A 38 -16.06 8.42 -6.65
C ALA A 38 -16.22 9.03 -8.05
N ASP A 39 -15.71 10.24 -8.26
CA ASP A 39 -15.76 10.96 -9.54
C ASP A 39 -14.89 10.29 -10.63
N ALA A 40 -13.86 9.53 -10.24
CA ALA A 40 -13.05 8.77 -11.19
C ALA A 40 -13.76 7.49 -11.69
N GLY A 41 -14.85 7.09 -11.04
CA GLY A 41 -15.71 5.99 -11.45
C GLY A 41 -15.41 4.67 -10.73
N PRO A 42 -16.36 3.72 -10.79
CA PRO A 42 -16.20 2.39 -10.21
C PRO A 42 -14.99 1.68 -10.85
N ASP A 43 -14.26 0.92 -10.04
CA ASP A 43 -13.05 0.17 -10.43
C ASP A 43 -11.86 1.03 -10.94
N SER A 44 -11.94 2.37 -10.84
CA SER A 44 -10.79 3.21 -11.14
C SER A 44 -9.78 3.16 -9.98
N HIS A 45 -8.50 3.06 -10.35
CA HIS A 45 -7.40 3.16 -9.41
C HIS A 45 -6.74 4.53 -9.57
N LEU A 46 -6.64 5.27 -8.48
CA LEU A 46 -5.93 6.55 -8.44
C LEU A 46 -4.71 6.43 -7.54
N SER A 47 -3.59 7.00 -8.00
CA SER A 47 -2.41 7.20 -7.17
C SER A 47 -2.63 8.33 -6.15
N SER A 48 -1.87 8.31 -5.06
CA SER A 48 -1.89 9.39 -4.05
C SER A 48 -1.52 10.76 -4.64
N SER A 49 -0.65 10.80 -5.63
CA SER A 49 -0.29 12.03 -6.36
C SER A 49 -1.45 12.58 -7.18
N GLU A 50 -2.20 11.74 -7.88
CA GLU A 50 -3.36 12.16 -8.68
C GLU A 50 -4.49 12.70 -7.80
N ILE A 51 -4.74 12.06 -6.65
CA ILE A 51 -5.72 12.56 -5.69
C ILE A 51 -5.23 13.90 -5.12
N ALA A 52 -3.97 14.01 -4.72
CA ALA A 52 -3.41 15.25 -4.17
C ALA A 52 -3.43 16.41 -5.18
N ALA A 53 -3.25 16.14 -6.48
CA ALA A 53 -3.32 17.15 -7.54
C ALA A 53 -4.74 17.73 -7.73
N LYS A 54 -5.77 16.96 -7.37
CA LYS A 54 -7.18 17.41 -7.42
C LYS A 54 -7.62 18.15 -6.15
N LEU A 55 -6.79 18.15 -5.10
CA LEU A 55 -7.05 18.88 -3.87
C LEU A 55 -6.59 20.34 -3.99
N PRO A 56 -7.29 21.30 -3.39
CA PRO A 56 -6.85 22.69 -3.31
C PRO A 56 -5.73 22.84 -2.26
N THR A 57 -4.59 22.20 -2.50
CA THR A 57 -3.43 22.18 -1.59
C THR A 57 -2.16 22.64 -2.31
N THR A 58 -1.37 23.47 -1.64
CA THR A 58 -0.03 23.89 -2.10
C THR A 58 1.09 23.08 -1.44
N ASN A 59 0.73 22.11 -0.58
CA ASN A 59 1.69 21.33 0.19
C ASN A 59 2.32 20.25 -0.70
N THR A 60 3.62 20.38 -0.98
CA THR A 60 4.41 19.42 -1.76
C THR A 60 4.52 18.04 -1.10
N HIS A 61 4.30 17.94 0.22
CA HIS A 61 4.25 16.68 0.95
C HIS A 61 2.86 16.04 0.99
N ALA A 62 1.83 16.68 0.42
CA ALA A 62 0.46 16.17 0.41
C ALA A 62 0.34 14.74 -0.16
N PRO A 63 1.00 14.37 -1.28
CA PRO A 63 0.93 13.00 -1.80
C PRO A 63 1.43 11.95 -0.80
N ALA A 64 2.54 12.22 -0.10
CA ALA A 64 3.14 11.31 0.87
C ALA A 64 2.29 11.18 2.14
N ILE A 65 1.68 12.28 2.60
CA ILE A 65 0.75 12.27 3.73
C ILE A 65 -0.51 11.48 3.36
N LEU A 66 -1.03 11.73 2.15
CA LEU A 66 -2.22 11.06 1.65
C LEU A 66 -2.01 9.56 1.47
N ASP A 67 -0.85 9.12 0.97
CA ASP A 67 -0.50 7.71 0.88
C ASP A 67 -0.60 7.00 2.24
N ARG A 68 -0.11 7.62 3.32
CA ARG A 68 -0.21 7.08 4.68
C ARG A 68 -1.66 6.98 5.14
N ILE A 69 -2.46 8.02 4.88
CA ILE A 69 -3.90 8.05 5.20
C ILE A 69 -4.62 6.91 4.49
N LEU A 70 -4.47 6.83 3.17
CA LEU A 70 -5.14 5.82 2.35
C LEU A 70 -4.71 4.40 2.74
N ARG A 71 -3.45 4.19 3.13
CA ARG A 71 -2.94 2.88 3.57
C ARG A 71 -3.58 2.42 4.89
N VAL A 72 -3.78 3.33 5.85
CA VAL A 72 -4.50 3.01 7.10
C VAL A 72 -5.95 2.67 6.83
N LEU A 73 -6.61 3.38 5.90
CA LEU A 73 -7.98 3.07 5.48
C LEU A 73 -8.08 1.71 4.79
N ALA A 74 -7.13 1.40 3.90
CA ALA A 74 -7.05 0.11 3.23
C ALA A 74 -6.79 -1.05 4.19
N ALA A 75 -5.91 -0.85 5.19
CA ALA A 75 -5.67 -1.84 6.25
C ALA A 75 -6.91 -2.15 7.10
N ASN A 76 -7.89 -1.23 7.13
CA ASN A 76 -9.19 -1.40 7.79
C ASN A 76 -10.33 -1.73 6.81
N SER A 77 -10.01 -2.17 5.59
CA SER A 77 -10.97 -2.57 4.54
C SER A 77 -11.94 -1.47 4.07
N ALA A 78 -11.63 -0.20 4.32
CA ALA A 78 -12.44 0.92 3.83
C ALA A 78 -12.15 1.28 2.37
N LEU A 79 -10.99 0.86 1.85
CA LEU A 79 -10.54 1.09 0.48
C LEU A 79 -9.80 -0.14 -0.04
N THR A 80 -9.85 -0.36 -1.35
CA THR A 80 -8.99 -1.34 -2.03
C THR A 80 -7.75 -0.61 -2.56
N MET A 81 -6.56 -1.16 -2.30
CA MET A 81 -5.31 -0.66 -2.86
C MET A 81 -4.64 -1.71 -3.73
N SER A 82 -4.09 -1.27 -4.86
CA SER A 82 -3.14 -2.04 -5.65
C SER A 82 -1.75 -1.44 -5.48
N ARG A 83 -0.74 -2.31 -5.38
CA ARG A 83 0.66 -1.88 -5.37
C ARG A 83 1.24 -2.23 -6.72
N GLU A 84 1.45 -1.23 -7.56
CA GLU A 84 2.23 -1.44 -8.78
C GLU A 84 3.66 -1.78 -8.36
N SER A 85 4.08 -3.02 -8.63
CA SER A 85 5.50 -3.35 -8.54
C SER A 85 6.20 -2.53 -9.61
N ILE A 86 7.19 -1.74 -9.21
CA ILE A 86 8.14 -1.13 -10.16
C ILE A 86 8.74 -2.28 -10.96
N THR A 87 8.20 -2.53 -12.16
CA THR A 87 8.88 -3.34 -13.16
C THR A 87 10.02 -2.47 -13.63
N THR A 88 11.19 -2.70 -13.04
CA THR A 88 12.44 -2.31 -13.69
C THR A 88 12.52 -3.15 -14.94
N GLN A 89 12.11 -2.58 -16.06
CA GLN A 89 12.40 -3.13 -17.38
C GLN A 89 13.92 -3.22 -17.47
N GLN A 90 14.46 -4.43 -17.28
CA GLN A 90 15.88 -4.72 -17.47
C GLN A 90 16.14 -4.80 -18.97
N ASP A 91 16.24 -3.63 -19.61
CA ASP A 91 16.83 -3.50 -20.93
C ASP A 91 18.35 -3.64 -20.78
N GLY A 92 18.84 -4.85 -21.00
CA GLY A 92 20.22 -5.26 -21.29
C GLY A 92 21.38 -4.34 -20.88
N VAL A 93 22.10 -4.76 -19.83
CA VAL A 93 23.56 -4.83 -19.85
C VAL A 93 23.97 -6.24 -19.44
N GLY A 94 24.52 -6.98 -20.40
CA GLY A 94 25.05 -8.32 -20.18
C GLY A 94 26.35 -8.30 -19.38
N LEU A 95 26.88 -9.52 -19.20
CA LEU A 95 28.23 -9.84 -18.73
C LEU A 95 28.41 -9.90 -17.21
N TRP A 96 27.81 -10.89 -16.58
CA TRP A 96 28.58 -11.78 -15.69
C TRP A 96 28.25 -13.21 -16.11
N ALA A 97 29.09 -13.69 -17.04
CA ALA A 97 29.12 -15.09 -17.42
C ALA A 97 29.32 -15.97 -16.18
N ASP A 98 28.63 -17.11 -16.18
CA ASP A 98 29.25 -18.42 -16.04
C ASP A 98 30.48 -18.49 -15.11
N GLU A 99 30.26 -18.73 -13.82
CA GLU A 99 31.21 -19.48 -12.97
C GLU A 99 30.57 -19.85 -11.62
N ARG A 100 29.64 -20.82 -11.63
CA ARG A 100 29.55 -21.75 -10.49
C ARG A 100 29.59 -23.17 -11.04
N VAL A 101 30.83 -23.53 -11.35
CA VAL A 101 31.37 -24.88 -11.27
C VAL A 101 30.53 -25.76 -10.34
N SER A 102 29.94 -26.75 -10.98
CA SER A 102 29.48 -28.01 -10.41
C SER A 102 30.48 -28.50 -9.35
N GLN A 103 30.05 -28.62 -8.10
CA GLN A 103 30.73 -29.49 -7.13
C GLN A 103 29.83 -30.70 -6.87
N PRO A 104 30.30 -31.93 -7.15
CA PRO A 104 29.53 -33.15 -6.94
C PRO A 104 29.52 -33.55 -5.46
N CYS A 105 28.40 -34.14 -5.05
CA CYS A 105 28.28 -34.83 -3.77
C CYS A 105 29.20 -36.06 -3.76
N GLU A 106 30.16 -36.12 -2.83
CA GLU A 106 30.86 -37.37 -2.50
C GLU A 106 30.91 -37.57 -0.99
N GLY A 107 30.62 -38.80 -0.54
CA GLY A 107 30.99 -39.36 0.76
C GLY A 107 29.86 -39.58 1.75
#